data_AF-A0A9P9G015-F1
#
_entry.id   AF-A0A9P9G015-F1
#
_cell.length_a   1.000
_cell.length_b   1.000
_cell.length_c   1.000
_cell.angle_alpha   90.00
_cell.angle_beta   90.00
_cell.angle_gamma   90.00
#
_symmetry.space_group_name_H-M   'P 1'
#
loop_
_entity.id
_entity.type
_entity.pdbx_description
1 polymer ?
#
loop_
_entity_poly.entity_id
_entity_poly.type
_entity_poly.pdbx_seq_one_letter_code
_entity_poly.pdbx_strand_id
1 'polypeptide(L)'
;MLIATSSPTVQYVGVFLGAAGIYPTVPNTLSWLNNNTEGSLKRAFVLGVVVGWVNLNGMVSSNIYLLREKPRYYTKHAVVFGYLVVFLLGGSIIMHLGLRKINKDRSLGKMDAKWDSLSDEQKLVEGDLRPDFKYTL
;
A
#
# COMPACT_ATOMS: atom_id res chain seq x y z
N MET A 1 -18.21 -14.11 3.65
CA MET A 1 -19.28 -14.13 4.68
C MET A 1 -20.42 -13.20 4.31
N LEU A 2 -20.19 -11.90 4.12
CA LEU A 2 -21.27 -10.94 3.77
C LEU A 2 -22.03 -11.25 2.47
N ILE A 3 -21.33 -11.77 1.45
CA ILE A 3 -21.92 -12.15 0.15
C ILE A 3 -22.58 -13.54 0.19
N ALA A 4 -22.08 -14.43 1.05
CA ALA A 4 -22.32 -15.87 0.95
C ALA A 4 -23.49 -16.38 1.81
N THR A 5 -23.98 -15.59 2.77
CA THR A 5 -25.04 -16.02 3.68
C THR A 5 -26.06 -14.93 3.97
N SER A 6 -27.31 -15.34 4.17
CA SER A 6 -28.43 -14.49 4.63
C SER A 6 -28.46 -14.33 6.15
N SER A 7 -27.71 -15.13 6.92
CA SER A 7 -27.79 -15.13 8.38
C SER A 7 -27.21 -13.83 8.95
N PRO A 8 -28.00 -13.00 9.67
CA PRO A 8 -27.53 -11.73 10.22
C PRO A 8 -26.35 -11.90 11.18
N THR A 9 -26.34 -12.97 11.98
CA THR A 9 -25.26 -13.28 12.93
C THR A 9 -23.93 -13.49 12.23
N VAL A 10 -23.92 -14.24 11.13
CA VAL A 10 -22.69 -14.53 10.37
C VAL A 10 -22.21 -13.29 9.60
N GLN A 11 -23.14 -12.46 9.13
CA GLN A 11 -22.81 -11.17 8.53
C GLN A 11 -22.16 -10.22 9.54
N TYR A 12 -22.73 -10.14 10.75
CA TYR A 12 -22.19 -9.31 11.84
C TYR A 12 -20.76 -9.71 12.21
N VAL A 13 -20.51 -11.00 12.46
CA VAL A 13 -19.15 -11.50 12.72
C VAL A 13 -18.21 -11.18 11.55
N GLY A 14 -18.68 -11.32 10.31
CA GLY A 14 -17.91 -10.96 9.12
C GLY A 14 -17.51 -9.47 9.06
N VAL A 15 -18.37 -8.56 9.52
CA VAL A 15 -18.04 -7.14 9.62
C VAL A 15 -16.96 -6.91 10.68
N PHE A 16 -17.06 -7.53 11.85
CA PHE A 16 -16.06 -7.40 12.91
C PHE A 16 -14.68 -7.90 12.49
N LEU A 17 -14.63 -9.06 11.83
CA LEU A 17 -13.37 -9.58 11.29
C LEU A 17 -12.79 -8.67 10.19
N GLY A 18 -13.65 -8.12 9.32
CA GLY A 18 -13.23 -7.15 8.32
C GLY A 18 -12.66 -5.86 8.94
N ALA A 19 -13.34 -5.32 9.96
CA ALA A 19 -12.90 -4.15 10.70
C ALA A 19 -11.55 -4.39 11.39
N ALA A 20 -11.39 -5.54 12.05
CA ALA A 20 -10.15 -5.93 12.71
C ALA A 20 -8.95 -5.99 11.75
N GLY A 21 -9.15 -6.36 10.48
CA GLY A 21 -8.09 -6.35 9.47
C GLY A 21 -7.81 -4.98 8.84
N ILE A 22 -8.84 -4.17 8.62
CA ILE A 22 -8.70 -2.88 7.91
C ILE A 22 -8.01 -1.83 8.79
N TYR A 23 -8.36 -1.72 10.07
CA TYR A 23 -7.78 -0.71 10.95
C TYR A 23 -6.25 -0.73 11.08
N PRO A 24 -5.59 -1.89 11.27
CA PRO A 24 -4.12 -1.95 11.32
C PRO A 24 -3.44 -1.73 9.96
N THR A 25 -4.18 -1.86 8.85
CA THR A 25 -3.60 -1.72 7.50
C THR A 25 -3.04 -0.32 7.25
N VAL A 26 -3.74 0.71 7.74
CA VAL A 26 -3.35 2.13 7.55
C VAL A 26 -2.01 2.44 8.25
N PRO A 27 -1.86 2.27 9.58
CA PRO A 27 -0.59 2.57 10.25
C PRO A 27 0.56 1.69 9.77
N ASN A 28 0.29 0.43 9.39
CA ASN A 28 1.32 -0.46 8.84
C ASN A 28 1.86 0.06 7.51
N THR A 29 0.97 0.48 6.59
CA THR A 29 1.38 1.01 5.28
C THR A 29 2.18 2.30 5.42
N LEU A 30 1.74 3.21 6.32
CA LEU A 30 2.46 4.45 6.59
C LEU A 30 3.84 4.19 7.20
N SER A 31 3.93 3.25 8.14
CA SER A 31 5.21 2.87 8.76
C SER A 31 6.17 2.27 7.73
N TRP A 32 5.67 1.38 6.86
CA TRP A 32 6.47 0.76 5.80
C TRP A 32 6.99 1.79 4.80
N LEU A 33 6.15 2.74 4.40
CA LEU A 33 6.52 3.85 3.51
C LEU A 33 7.59 4.74 4.13
N ASN A 34 7.41 5.09 5.41
CA ASN A 34 8.30 5.96 6.16
C ASN A 34 9.69 5.35 6.36
N ASN A 35 9.75 4.04 6.59
CA ASN A 35 11.02 3.30 6.75
C ASN A 35 11.75 3.08 5.41
N ASN A 36 11.05 3.17 4.28
CA ASN A 36 11.61 2.99 2.95
C ASN A 36 11.90 4.31 2.22
N THR A 37 11.64 5.46 2.82
CA THR A 37 11.89 6.77 2.20
C THR A 37 12.86 7.57 3.05
N GLU A 38 14.05 7.83 2.51
CA GLU A 38 15.05 8.68 3.15
C GLU A 38 14.86 10.16 2.72
N GLY A 39 15.14 11.08 3.64
CA GLY A 39 14.99 12.53 3.42
C GLY A 39 13.63 13.07 3.86
N SER A 40 13.65 14.06 4.76
CA SER A 40 12.45 14.64 5.37
C SER A 40 11.47 15.24 4.35
N LEU A 41 11.99 15.93 3.32
CA LEU A 41 11.17 16.55 2.28
C LEU A 41 10.49 15.51 1.38
N LYS A 42 11.26 14.52 0.88
CA LYS A 42 10.73 13.41 0.06
C LYS A 42 9.63 12.67 0.83
N ARG A 43 9.90 12.34 2.09
CA ARG A 43 8.97 11.63 2.96
C ARG A 43 7.69 12.43 3.23
N ALA A 44 7.79 13.74 3.49
CA ALA A 44 6.63 14.60 3.66
C ALA A 44 5.76 14.67 2.39
N PHE A 45 6.39 14.82 1.22
CA PHE A 45 5.68 14.85 -0.07
C PHE A 45 4.95 13.52 -0.33
N VAL A 46 5.66 12.39 -0.20
CA VAL A 46 5.12 11.06 -0.43
C VAL A 46 3.96 10.75 0.53
N LEU A 47 4.10 11.11 1.82
CA LEU A 47 3.01 10.99 2.79
C LEU A 47 1.79 11.85 2.39
N GLY A 48 2.01 13.08 1.94
CA GLY A 48 0.95 13.95 1.44
C GLY A 48 0.18 13.34 0.26
N VAL A 49 0.89 12.78 -0.71
CA VAL A 49 0.28 12.08 -1.86
C VAL A 49 -0.55 10.88 -1.41
N VAL A 50 -0.04 10.06 -0.48
CA VAL A 50 -0.77 8.90 0.04
C VAL A 50 -2.04 9.33 0.77
N VAL A 51 -1.97 10.36 1.62
CA VAL A 51 -3.15 10.89 2.33
C VAL A 51 -4.17 11.47 1.33
N GLY A 52 -3.71 12.17 0.29
CA GLY A 52 -4.57 12.65 -0.79
C GLY A 52 -5.30 11.52 -1.50
N TRP A 53 -4.58 10.43 -1.83
CA TRP A 53 -5.15 9.24 -2.46
C TRP A 53 -6.23 8.57 -1.59
N VAL A 54 -6.02 8.50 -0.27
CA VAL A 54 -7.01 7.95 0.67
C VAL A 54 -8.32 8.74 0.63
N ASN A 55 -8.26 10.07 0.57
CA ASN A 55 -9.46 10.92 0.50
C ASN A 55 -10.23 10.71 -0.81
N LEU A 56 -9.53 10.58 -1.94
CA LEU A 56 -10.15 10.27 -3.24
C LEU A 56 -10.86 8.92 -3.22
N ASN A 57 -10.26 7.91 -2.59
CA ASN A 57 -10.88 6.59 -2.46
C ASN A 57 -12.18 6.65 -1.64
N GLY A 58 -12.22 7.48 -0.59
CA GLY A 58 -13.44 7.74 0.19
C GLY A 58 -14.60 8.26 -0.67
N MET A 59 -14.33 9.21 -1.58
CA MET A 59 -15.32 9.74 -2.51
C MET A 59 -15.84 8.68 -3.49
N VAL A 60 -14.94 7.87 -4.06
CA VAL A 60 -15.32 6.78 -4.98
C VAL A 60 -16.14 5.72 -4.25
N SER A 61 -15.72 5.32 -3.05
CA SER A 61 -16.41 4.29 -2.24
C SER A 61 -17.85 4.65 -1.91
N SER A 62 -18.14 5.94 -1.75
CA SER A 62 -19.48 6.47 -1.45
C SER A 62 -20.44 6.35 -2.64
N ASN A 63 -19.91 6.39 -3.87
CA ASN A 63 -20.71 6.33 -5.10
C ASN A 63 -21.03 4.89 -5.57
N ILE A 64 -20.41 3.87 -4.95
CA ILE A 64 -20.59 2.47 -5.36
C ILE A 64 -21.89 1.85 -4.79
N TYR A 65 -22.61 2.56 -3.91
CA TYR A 65 -23.90 2.10 -3.39
C TYR A 65 -25.04 2.32 -4.39
N LEU A 66 -25.21 1.37 -5.29
CA LEU A 66 -26.28 1.36 -6.26
C LEU A 66 -27.63 1.05 -5.58
N LEU A 67 -28.56 2.02 -5.56
CA LEU A 67 -29.89 1.87 -4.97
C LEU A 67 -30.70 0.70 -5.56
N ARG A 68 -30.46 0.36 -6.84
CA ARG A 68 -31.09 -0.75 -7.56
C ARG A 68 -30.73 -2.14 -7.02
N GLU A 69 -29.65 -2.26 -6.24
CA GLU A 69 -29.14 -3.53 -5.70
C GLU A 69 -29.48 -3.74 -4.22
N LYS A 70 -30.38 -2.91 -3.68
CA LYS A 70 -30.95 -3.12 -2.35
C LYS A 70 -31.60 -4.51 -2.26
N PRO A 71 -31.50 -5.20 -1.10
CA PRO A 71 -30.79 -4.84 0.13
C PRO A 71 -29.36 -5.39 0.24
N ARG A 72 -28.90 -6.23 -0.70
CA ARG A 72 -27.64 -6.99 -0.56
C ARG A 72 -26.41 -6.33 -1.19
N TYR A 73 -26.56 -5.38 -2.11
CA TYR A 73 -25.47 -4.59 -2.72
C TYR A 73 -24.26 -5.42 -3.16
N TYR A 74 -24.48 -6.49 -3.92
CA TYR A 74 -23.44 -7.44 -4.30
C TYR A 74 -22.28 -6.79 -5.05
N THR A 75 -22.57 -5.84 -5.95
CA THR A 75 -21.53 -5.15 -6.74
C THR A 75 -20.54 -4.43 -5.83
N LYS A 76 -21.03 -3.74 -4.79
CA LYS A 76 -20.15 -3.10 -3.82
C LYS A 76 -19.25 -4.11 -3.12
N HIS A 77 -19.82 -5.19 -2.58
CA HIS A 77 -19.03 -6.17 -1.84
C HIS A 77 -17.99 -6.85 -2.74
N ALA A 78 -18.34 -7.14 -4.00
CA ALA A 78 -17.42 -7.68 -4.99
C ALA A 78 -16.30 -6.69 -5.35
N VAL A 79 -16.62 -5.42 -5.56
CA VAL A 79 -15.63 -4.37 -5.88
C VAL A 79 -14.66 -4.16 -4.71
N VAL A 80 -15.16 -4.06 -3.47
CA VAL A 80 -14.31 -3.91 -2.28
C VAL A 80 -13.40 -5.14 -2.11
N PHE A 81 -13.95 -6.34 -2.29
CA PHE A 81 -13.15 -7.57 -2.21
C PHE A 81 -12.08 -7.63 -3.30
N GLY A 82 -12.44 -7.32 -4.55
CA GLY A 82 -11.50 -7.24 -5.67
C GLY A 82 -10.39 -6.21 -5.42
N TYR A 83 -10.75 -5.06 -4.86
CA TYR A 83 -9.78 -4.02 -4.51
C TYR A 83 -8.79 -4.50 -3.44
N LEU A 84 -9.26 -5.19 -2.40
CA LEU A 84 -8.39 -5.79 -1.38
C LEU A 84 -7.46 -6.86 -1.97
N VAL A 85 -7.96 -7.72 -2.86
CA VAL A 85 -7.13 -8.76 -3.46
C VAL A 85 -6.07 -8.17 -4.41
N VAL A 86 -6.46 -7.25 -5.28
CA VAL A 86 -5.55 -6.71 -6.31
C VAL A 86 -4.57 -5.72 -5.72
N PHE A 87 -5.04 -4.72 -4.98
CA PHE A 87 -4.20 -3.62 -4.52
C PHE A 87 -3.55 -3.89 -3.18
N LEU A 88 -4.29 -4.40 -2.20
CA LEU A 88 -3.71 -4.67 -0.88
C LEU A 88 -2.82 -5.92 -0.93
N LEU A 89 -3.33 -7.08 -1.34
CA LEU A 89 -2.54 -8.31 -1.39
C LEU A 89 -1.54 -8.28 -2.56
N GLY A 90 -2.02 -8.08 -3.80
CA GLY A 90 -1.16 -8.06 -4.98
C GLY A 90 -0.11 -6.95 -4.93
N GLY A 91 -0.50 -5.73 -4.58
CA GLY A 91 0.42 -4.60 -4.43
C GLY A 91 1.47 -4.83 -3.35
N SER A 92 1.09 -5.39 -2.19
CA SER A 92 2.06 -5.71 -1.12
C SER A 92 3.06 -6.77 -1.55
N ILE A 93 2.62 -7.82 -2.27
CA ILE A 93 3.52 -8.86 -2.78
C ILE A 93 4.52 -8.26 -3.79
N ILE A 94 4.02 -7.47 -4.75
CA ILE A 94 4.87 -6.84 -5.76
C ILE A 94 5.89 -5.92 -5.11
N MET A 95 5.47 -5.08 -4.16
CA MET A 95 6.36 -4.17 -3.46
C MET A 95 7.38 -4.93 -2.61
N HIS A 96 6.97 -5.94 -1.85
CA HIS A 96 7.87 -6.76 -1.04
C HIS A 96 8.91 -7.50 -1.90
N LEU A 97 8.50 -8.12 -3.03
CA LEU A 97 9.43 -8.77 -3.96
C LEU A 97 10.35 -7.77 -4.66
N GLY A 98 9.83 -6.60 -5.04
CA GLY A 98 10.58 -5.51 -5.66
C GLY A 98 11.68 -4.98 -4.73
N LEU A 99 11.31 -4.62 -3.50
CA LEU A 99 12.27 -4.18 -2.47
C LEU A 99 13.29 -5.27 -2.15
N ARG A 100 12.87 -6.54 -2.08
CA ARG A 100 13.78 -7.67 -1.84
C ARG A 100 14.77 -7.86 -2.99
N LYS A 101 14.31 -7.70 -4.23
CA LYS A 101 15.18 -7.74 -5.41
C LYS A 101 16.18 -6.60 -5.39
N ILE A 102 15.76 -5.37 -5.10
CA ILE A 102 16.65 -4.22 -5.01
C ILE A 102 17.69 -4.42 -3.90
N ASN A 103 17.27 -4.87 -2.72
CA ASN A 103 18.20 -5.19 -1.62
C ASN A 103 19.22 -6.28 -2.02
N LYS A 104 18.80 -7.30 -2.79
CA LYS A 104 19.70 -8.35 -3.30
C LYS A 104 20.66 -7.81 -4.36
N ASP A 105 20.19 -6.99 -5.29
CA ASP A 105 21.04 -6.40 -6.32
C ASP A 105 22.07 -5.44 -5.72
N ARG A 106 21.72 -4.72 -4.64
CA ARG A 106 22.66 -3.94 -3.81
C ARG A 106 23.69 -4.81 -3.10
N SER A 107 23.30 -5.92 -2.48
CA SER A 107 24.26 -6.80 -1.80
C SER A 107 25.24 -7.49 -2.77
N LEU A 108 24.92 -7.51 -4.07
CA LEU A 108 25.78 -8.01 -5.15
C LEU A 108 26.67 -6.92 -5.75
N GLY A 109 26.64 -5.69 -5.23
CA GLY A 109 27.45 -4.55 -5.71
C GLY A 109 27.05 -4.03 -7.09
N LYS A 110 25.89 -4.43 -7.63
CA LYS A 110 25.47 -4.04 -8.98
C LYS A 110 25.18 -2.54 -9.12
N MET A 111 24.95 -1.85 -8.00
CA MET A 111 24.65 -0.42 -7.96
C MET A 111 25.89 0.45 -7.70
N ASP A 112 27.02 -0.15 -7.30
CA ASP A 112 28.21 0.57 -6.84
C ASP A 112 28.85 1.35 -7.99
N ALA A 113 29.01 0.72 -9.16
CA ALA A 113 29.55 1.38 -10.36
C ALA A 113 28.71 2.58 -10.82
N LYS A 114 27.37 2.49 -10.67
CA LYS A 114 26.47 3.60 -10.99
C LYS A 114 26.60 4.71 -9.95
N TRP A 115 26.68 4.35 -8.66
CA TRP A 115 26.79 5.31 -7.58
C TRP A 115 28.10 6.09 -7.61
N ASP A 116 29.21 5.42 -7.89
CA ASP A 116 30.55 6.05 -7.97
C ASP A 116 30.67 7.03 -9.13
N SER A 117 29.88 6.84 -10.19
CA SER A 117 29.85 7.73 -11.36
C SER A 117 29.08 9.06 -11.14
N LEU A 118 28.34 9.19 -10.03
CA LEU A 118 27.56 10.39 -9.72
C LEU A 118 28.43 11.47 -9.07
N SER A 119 28.17 12.74 -9.39
CA SER A 119 28.78 13.87 -8.69
C SER A 119 28.28 13.99 -7.24
N ASP A 120 29.00 14.70 -6.39
CA ASP A 120 28.63 14.86 -4.98
C ASP A 120 27.26 15.55 -4.80
N GLU A 121 26.92 16.49 -5.68
CA GLU A 121 25.58 17.10 -5.73
C GLU A 121 24.50 16.09 -6.13
N GLN A 122 24.78 15.22 -7.09
CA GLN A 122 23.83 14.18 -7.51
C GLN A 122 23.63 13.13 -6.40
N LYS A 123 24.68 12.75 -5.69
CA LYS A 123 24.60 11.83 -4.53
C LYS A 123 23.76 12.40 -3.39
N LEU A 124 23.77 13.72 -3.21
CA LEU A 124 22.90 14.42 -2.24
C LEU A 124 21.42 14.36 -2.64
N VAL A 125 21.11 14.52 -3.92
CA VAL A 125 19.72 14.48 -4.44
C VAL A 125 19.15 13.06 -4.44
N GLU A 126 19.96 12.07 -4.83
CA GLU A 126 19.53 10.68 -4.98
C GLU A 126 19.13 10.03 -3.64
N GLY A 127 19.63 10.52 -2.51
CA GLY A 127 19.14 10.18 -1.17
C GLY A 127 19.06 8.67 -0.90
N ASP A 128 17.85 8.12 -0.86
CA ASP A 128 17.48 6.73 -0.58
C ASP A 128 17.96 5.69 -1.63
N LEU A 129 18.51 6.15 -2.74
CA LEU A 129 19.09 5.31 -3.79
C LEU A 129 20.55 4.90 -3.52
N ARG A 130 21.10 5.28 -2.36
CA ARG A 130 22.43 4.86 -1.88
C ARG A 130 22.59 3.33 -1.86
N PRO A 131 23.76 2.79 -2.25
CA PRO A 131 24.04 1.35 -2.18
C PRO A 131 23.92 0.77 -0.77
N ASP A 132 24.25 1.60 0.22
CA ASP A 132 24.30 1.30 1.65
C ASP A 132 22.91 1.34 2.31
N PHE A 133 21.92 1.98 1.68
CA PHE A 133 20.55 2.01 2.18
C PHE A 133 19.84 0.66 1.93
N LYS A 134 19.31 0.04 2.98
CA LYS A 134 18.54 -1.21 2.89
C LYS A 134 17.08 -0.94 3.15
N TYR A 135 16.23 -1.29 2.17
CA TYR A 135 14.79 -1.18 2.32
C TYR A 135 14.29 -2.18 3.38
N THR A 136 13.35 -1.73 4.21
CA THR A 136 12.68 -2.56 5.22
C THR A 136 11.59 -3.39 4.54
N LEU A 137 11.61 -4.70 4.77
CA LEU A 137 10.72 -5.70 4.15
C LEU A 137 9.57 -6.13 5.03
#